data_AF-A0A4U9HNZ7-F1
#
_entry.id   AF-A0A4U9HNZ7-F1
#
_cell.length_a   1.000
_cell.length_b   1.000
_cell.length_c   1.000
_cell.angle_alpha   90.00
_cell.angle_beta   90.00
_cell.angle_gamma   90.00
#
_symmetry.space_group_name_H-M   'P 1'
#
loop_
_entity.id
_entity.type
_entity.pdbx_description
1 polymer ?
#
loop_
_entity_poly.entity_id
_entity_poly.type
_entity_poly.pdbx_seq_one_letter_code
_entity_poly.pdbx_strand_id
1 'polypeptide(L)'
;MRVHRGTGAGIISNGRIFIGRNGNVGEIGHIQVDPLGERCHCGNFGCLETVAANAAIEQRVRHLLEQGYQSRITLDDCKINAICKGR
;
A
#
# COMPACT_ATOMS: atom_id res chain seq x y z
N MET A 1 10.35 3.70 6.39
CA MET A 1 9.18 3.55 5.50
C MET A 1 7.92 3.52 6.36
N ARG A 2 6.86 4.20 5.94
CA ARG A 2 5.55 4.17 6.59
C ARG A 2 4.52 3.70 5.59
N VAL A 3 3.71 2.73 5.99
CA VAL A 3 2.58 2.19 5.23
C VAL A 3 1.34 2.32 6.10
N HIS A 4 0.34 3.08 5.63
CA HIS A 4 -0.94 3.20 6.33
C HIS A 4 -2.06 3.57 5.33
N ARG A 5 -2.49 4.85 5.32
CA ARG A 5 -3.40 5.39 4.28
C ARG A 5 -2.66 5.64 2.96
N GLY A 6 -1.36 5.85 3.05
CA GLY A 6 -0.47 5.93 1.91
C GLY A 6 0.91 5.35 2.21
N THR A 7 1.79 5.38 1.22
CA THR A 7 3.14 4.78 1.31
C THR A 7 4.23 5.83 1.12
N GLY A 8 5.09 6.00 2.14
CA GLY A 8 6.16 7.00 2.11
C GLY A 8 7.44 6.55 2.80
N ALA A 9 8.55 7.21 2.48
CA ALA A 9 9.86 6.95 3.07
C ALA A 9 10.60 8.24 3.41
N GLY A 10 11.10 8.35 4.65
CA GLY A 10 12.14 9.32 4.97
C GLY A 10 13.50 8.77 4.55
N ILE A 11 14.31 9.59 3.88
CA ILE A 11 15.66 9.22 3.44
C ILE A 11 16.67 10.02 4.28
N ILE A 12 17.67 9.36 4.85
CA ILE A 12 18.79 10.00 5.56
C ILE A 12 20.07 9.68 4.78
N SER A 13 20.83 10.70 4.40
CA SER A 13 22.11 10.56 3.71
C SER A 13 23.13 11.53 4.31
N ASN A 14 24.33 11.03 4.60
CA ASN A 14 25.42 11.80 5.25
C ASN A 14 24.97 12.54 6.52
N GLY A 15 24.16 11.88 7.36
CA GLY A 15 23.65 12.44 8.62
C GLY A 15 22.61 13.55 8.45
N ARG A 16 22.14 13.82 7.23
CA ARG A 16 21.11 14.82 6.95
C ARG A 16 19.85 14.15 6.40
N ILE A 17 18.69 14.67 6.78
CA ILE A 17 17.42 14.30 6.15
C ILE A 17 17.50 14.77 4.69
N PHE A 18 17.37 13.84 3.77
CA PHE A 18 17.36 14.13 2.36
C PHE A 18 15.96 14.65 2.00
N ILE A 19 15.87 15.96 1.83
CA ILE A 19 14.66 16.66 1.41
C ILE A 19 14.89 17.08 -0.04
N GLY A 20 14.07 16.59 -0.95
CA GLY A 20 14.14 16.97 -2.36
C GLY A 20 13.77 18.43 -2.55
N ARG A 21 14.19 19.00 -3.67
CA ARG A 21 13.99 20.41 -4.01
C ARG A 21 12.53 20.88 -3.96
N ASN A 22 11.57 19.96 -4.03
CA ASN A 22 10.13 20.23 -3.94
C ASN A 22 9.43 19.63 -2.70
N GLY A 23 10.16 18.94 -1.82
CA GLY A 23 9.56 18.22 -0.67
C GLY A 23 8.99 16.84 -1.00
N ASN A 24 8.96 16.44 -2.27
CA ASN A 24 8.37 15.18 -2.75
C ASN A 24 9.31 13.97 -2.60
N VAL A 25 10.50 14.17 -2.04
CA VAL A 25 11.41 13.06 -1.77
C VAL A 25 10.78 12.20 -0.68
N GLY A 26 10.56 10.93 -1.01
CA GLY A 26 9.91 10.00 -0.11
C GLY A 26 8.48 9.62 -0.50
N GLU A 27 7.91 10.18 -1.58
CA GLU A 27 6.63 9.72 -2.17
C GLU A 27 6.81 8.42 -2.97
N ILE A 28 7.47 7.43 -2.35
CA ILE A 28 7.68 6.12 -2.95
C ILE A 28 6.37 5.41 -3.29
N GLY A 29 5.26 5.81 -2.65
CA GLY A 29 3.93 5.30 -2.93
C GLY A 29 3.47 5.49 -4.37
N HIS A 30 3.97 6.50 -5.09
CA HIS A 30 3.59 6.76 -6.48
C HIS A 30 4.58 6.20 -7.52
N ILE A 31 5.64 5.51 -7.07
CA ILE A 31 6.51 4.76 -7.98
C ILE A 31 5.69 3.65 -8.63
N GLN A 32 5.71 3.58 -9.96
CA GLN A 32 5.05 2.50 -10.70
C GLN A 32 5.80 1.19 -10.45
N VAL A 33 5.06 0.19 -9.95
CA VAL A 33 5.55 -1.17 -9.69
C VAL A 33 4.84 -2.23 -10.54
N ASP A 34 3.65 -1.93 -11.05
CA ASP A 34 2.89 -2.79 -11.97
C ASP A 34 2.33 -1.98 -13.16
N PRO A 35 2.90 -2.06 -14.37
CA PRO A 35 2.41 -1.31 -15.53
C PRO A 35 0.94 -1.55 -15.88
N LEU A 36 0.36 -2.68 -15.48
CA LEU A 36 -1.02 -3.06 -15.72
C LEU A 36 -1.88 -3.01 -14.44
N GLY A 37 -1.35 -2.43 -13.37
CA GLY A 37 -2.01 -2.37 -12.07
C GLY A 37 -3.12 -1.32 -11.97
N GLU A 38 -3.73 -1.27 -10.79
CA GLU A 38 -4.85 -0.38 -10.48
C GLU A 38 -4.53 1.11 -10.67
N ARG A 39 -5.57 1.90 -10.98
CA ARG A 39 -5.44 3.35 -11.10
C ARG A 39 -5.16 3.98 -9.73
N CYS A 40 -4.08 4.75 -9.64
CA CYS A 40 -3.75 5.52 -8.45
C CYS A 40 -4.43 6.88 -8.46
N HIS A 41 -4.72 7.43 -7.28
CA HIS A 41 -5.30 8.77 -7.15
C HIS A 41 -4.37 9.88 -7.63
N CYS A 42 -3.06 9.63 -7.77
CA CYS A 42 -2.12 10.56 -8.40
C CYS A 42 -2.30 10.69 -9.93
N GLY A 43 -3.12 9.83 -10.55
CA GLY A 43 -3.42 9.81 -11.99
C GLY A 43 -2.71 8.69 -12.77
N ASN A 44 -1.61 8.15 -12.24
CA ASN A 44 -0.87 7.03 -12.84
C ASN A 44 -1.52 5.66 -12.57
N PHE A 45 -0.99 4.61 -13.18
CA PHE A 45 -1.39 3.21 -12.96
C PHE A 45 -0.28 2.43 -12.26
N GLY A 46 -0.68 1.53 -11.35
CA GLY A 46 0.23 0.57 -10.75
C GLY A 46 1.22 1.14 -9.75
N CYS A 47 0.87 2.23 -9.09
CA CYS A 47 1.70 2.82 -8.05
C CYS A 47 1.86 1.85 -6.86
N LEU A 48 3.01 1.86 -6.19
CA LEU A 48 3.27 1.03 -5.00
C LEU A 48 2.14 1.11 -3.95
N GLU A 49 1.54 2.28 -3.78
CA GLU A 49 0.45 2.48 -2.85
C GLU A 49 -0.81 1.67 -3.18
N THR A 50 -1.10 1.43 -4.47
CA THR A 50 -2.28 0.66 -4.90
C THR A 50 -2.15 -0.83 -4.58
N VAL A 51 -0.97 -1.27 -4.14
CA VAL A 51 -0.73 -2.66 -3.72
C VAL A 51 -0.35 -2.75 -2.24
N ALA A 52 0.33 -1.75 -1.68
CA ALA A 52 0.91 -1.82 -0.34
C ALA A 52 0.06 -1.14 0.74
N ALA A 53 -0.80 -0.16 0.40
CA ALA A 53 -1.60 0.52 1.40
C ALA A 53 -2.59 -0.42 2.11
N ASN A 54 -2.99 -0.09 3.35
CA ASN A 54 -3.92 -0.92 4.11
C ASN A 54 -5.22 -1.19 3.33
N ALA A 55 -5.75 -0.16 2.66
CA ALA A 55 -6.96 -0.29 1.85
C ALA A 55 -6.76 -1.23 0.65
N ALA A 56 -5.60 -1.18 -0.01
CA ALA A 56 -5.27 -2.09 -1.11
C ALA A 56 -5.19 -3.54 -0.63
N ILE A 57 -4.55 -3.79 0.51
CA ILE A 57 -4.47 -5.12 1.12
C ILE A 57 -5.86 -5.62 1.53
N GLU A 58 -6.66 -4.79 2.21
CA GLU A 58 -8.03 -5.13 2.60
C GLU A 58 -8.90 -5.46 1.39
N GLN A 59 -8.81 -4.68 0.31
CA GLN A 59 -9.54 -4.93 -0.93
C GLN A 59 -9.11 -6.23 -1.60
N ARG A 60 -7.79 -6.50 -1.63
CA ARG A 60 -7.27 -7.75 -2.21
C ARG A 60 -7.73 -8.97 -1.44
N VAL A 61 -7.69 -8.93 -0.10
CA VAL A 61 -8.17 -10.04 0.74
C VAL A 61 -9.67 -10.24 0.53
N ARG A 62 -10.47 -9.17 0.53
CA ARG A 62 -11.91 -9.25 0.26
C ARG A 62 -12.20 -9.94 -1.06
N HIS A 63 -11.51 -9.56 -2.13
CA HIS A 63 -11.69 -10.16 -3.45
C HIS A 63 -11.38 -11.66 -3.45
N LEU A 64 -10.32 -12.09 -2.75
CA LEU A 64 -9.98 -13.52 -2.62
C LEU A 64 -11.04 -14.27 -1.81
N LEU A 65 -11.58 -13.67 -0.74
CA LEU A 65 -12.67 -14.28 0.03
C LEU A 65 -13.94 -14.43 -0.80
N GLU A 66 -14.30 -13.42 -1.60
CA GLU A 66 -15.44 -13.47 -2.53
C GLU A 66 -15.26 -14.55 -3.62
N GLN A 67 -14.02 -14.84 -4.01
CA GLN A 67 -13.68 -15.94 -4.92
C GLN A 67 -13.71 -17.32 -4.23
N GLY A 68 -14.00 -17.41 -2.94
CA GLY A 68 -14.13 -18.67 -2.20
C GLY A 68 -12.80 -19.25 -1.71
N TYR A 69 -11.72 -18.47 -1.65
CA TYR A 69 -10.47 -18.94 -1.06
C TYR A 69 -10.66 -19.24 0.43
N GLN A 70 -10.15 -20.40 0.88
CA GLN A 70 -10.20 -20.74 2.31
C GLN A 70 -9.34 -19.78 3.12
N SER A 71 -9.91 -19.28 4.21
CA SER A 71 -9.27 -18.31 5.10
C SER A 71 -9.81 -18.44 6.51
N ARG A 72 -9.00 -18.03 7.49
CA ARG A 72 -9.41 -17.87 8.89
C ARG A 72 -10.14 -16.56 9.14
N ILE A 73 -10.16 -15.67 8.15
CA ILE A 73 -10.79 -14.35 8.19
C ILE A 73 -12.02 -14.38 7.29
N THR A 74 -13.13 -13.84 7.78
CA THR A 74 -14.39 -13.74 7.04
C THR A 74 -14.54 -12.35 6.39
N LEU A 75 -15.55 -12.20 5.53
CA LEU A 75 -15.85 -10.92 4.89
C LEU A 75 -16.21 -9.83 5.91
N ASP A 76 -16.85 -10.20 7.02
CA ASP A 76 -17.25 -9.28 8.08
C ASP A 76 -16.06 -8.69 8.84
N ASP A 77 -14.95 -9.44 8.94
CA ASP A 77 -13.72 -9.05 9.64
C ASP A 77 -12.56 -8.71 8.70
N CYS A 78 -12.83 -8.36 7.43
CA CYS A 78 -11.81 -8.05 6.44
C CYS A 78 -11.20 -6.63 6.62
N LYS A 79 -10.54 -6.42 7.77
CA LYS A 79 -9.80 -5.21 8.16
C LYS A 79 -8.33 -5.51 8.38
N ILE A 80 -7.45 -4.53 8.16
CA ILE A 80 -6.00 -4.72 8.24
C ILE A 80 -5.55 -5.29 9.58
N ASN A 81 -6.18 -4.87 10.69
CA ASN A 81 -5.87 -5.38 12.01
C ASN A 81 -6.19 -6.88 12.17
N ALA A 82 -7.30 -7.34 11.59
CA ALA A 82 -7.66 -8.76 11.60
C ALA A 82 -6.75 -9.55 10.65
N ILE A 83 -6.46 -8.99 9.47
CA ILE A 83 -5.52 -9.55 8.49
C ILE A 83 -4.13 -9.76 9.10
N CYS A 84 -3.60 -8.78 9.82
CA CYS A 84 -2.30 -8.89 10.49
C CYS A 84 -2.30 -9.83 11.70
N LYS A 85 -3.45 -10.07 12.34
CA LYS A 85 -3.58 -10.93 13.53
C LYS A 85 -3.93 -12.38 13.21
N GLY A 86 -4.38 -12.68 11.98
CA GLY A 86 -4.80 -14.00 11.53
C GLY A 86 -3.67 -15.02 11.34
N ARG A 87 -2.74 -15.13 12.31
CA ARG A 87 -1.68 -16.15 12.34
C ARG A 87 -2.21 -17.48 12.85
#